data_AF-A0A953EMJ0-F1
#
_entry.id   AF-A0A953EMJ0-F1
#
_cell.length_a   1.000
_cell.length_b   1.000
_cell.length_c   1.000
_cell.angle_alpha   90.00
_cell.angle_beta   90.00
_cell.angle_gamma   90.00
#
_symmetry.space_group_name_H-M   'P 1'
#
loop_
_entity.id
_entity.type
_entity.pdbx_description
1 polymer ?
#
loop_
_entity_poly.entity_id
_entity_poly.type
_entity_poly.pdbx_seq_one_letter_code
_entity_poly.pdbx_strand_id
1 'polypeptide(L)'
;MAEVAPYGSWRSPISAERVTAASARLGEVAISDDAVWWSELRPHEAGRTQIVRRSPNGEVADVLPDGVSAVSMVHEYGGGAWWLAGETVFFVSKADQRIWRMDPGFDPVAITPVPLTPNGLRYADATMTP
;
A
#
# COMPACT_ATOMS: atom_id res chain seq x y z
N MET A 1 22.48 -38.78 8.22
CA MET A 1 22.67 -39.23 6.83
C MET A 1 21.45 -38.78 6.03
N ALA A 2 21.63 -38.34 4.78
CA ALA A 2 20.51 -38.00 3.91
C ALA A 2 19.76 -39.27 3.49
N GLU A 3 18.43 -39.22 3.49
CA GLU A 3 17.56 -40.32 3.08
C GLU A 3 17.34 -40.25 1.56
N VAL A 4 17.50 -41.38 0.86
CA VAL A 4 17.22 -41.48 -0.58
C VAL A 4 15.72 -41.73 -0.76
N ALA A 5 15.05 -40.88 -1.53
CA ALA A 5 13.61 -41.01 -1.82
C ALA A 5 13.29 -40.59 -3.27
N PRO A 6 12.22 -41.16 -3.89
CA PRO A 6 11.78 -40.80 -5.24
C PRO A 6 11.54 -39.30 -5.43
N TYR A 7 11.73 -38.79 -6.65
CA TYR A 7 11.43 -37.40 -6.99
C TYR A 7 9.98 -37.04 -6.60
N GLY A 8 9.80 -35.90 -5.93
CA GLY A 8 8.50 -35.42 -5.45
C GLY A 8 8.05 -35.95 -4.08
N SER A 9 8.78 -36.88 -3.46
CA SER A 9 8.41 -37.49 -2.16
C SER A 9 9.29 -37.07 -0.98
N TRP A 10 10.22 -36.13 -1.21
CA TRP A 10 11.06 -35.60 -0.14
C TRP A 10 10.21 -34.87 0.88
N ARG A 11 10.42 -35.17 2.17
CA ARG A 11 9.75 -34.46 3.25
C ARG A 11 10.16 -32.99 3.22
N SER A 12 9.20 -32.13 2.87
CA SER A 12 9.39 -30.68 2.86
C SER A 12 8.92 -30.09 4.20
N PRO A 13 9.73 -29.25 4.88
CA PRO A 13 9.26 -28.46 6.01
C PRO A 13 8.37 -27.27 5.57
N ILE A 14 8.22 -27.04 4.26
CA ILE A 14 7.38 -26.00 3.66
C ILE A 14 6.04 -26.65 3.30
N SER A 15 5.01 -26.39 4.10
CA SER A 15 3.64 -26.85 3.84
C SER A 15 2.92 -25.95 2.83
N ALA A 16 1.87 -26.47 2.18
CA ALA A 16 1.00 -25.67 1.34
C ALA A 16 0.44 -24.46 2.10
N GLU A 17 0.05 -24.66 3.36
CA GLU A 17 -0.40 -23.61 4.26
C GLU A 17 0.65 -22.49 4.42
N ARG A 18 1.94 -22.83 4.61
CA ARG A 18 3.02 -21.84 4.72
C ARG A 18 3.25 -21.06 3.42
N VAL A 19 3.02 -21.69 2.27
CA VAL A 19 3.13 -21.03 0.96
C VAL A 19 1.94 -20.09 0.72
N THR A 20 0.75 -20.49 1.18
CA THR A 20 -0.47 -19.68 1.07
C THR A 20 -0.64 -18.68 2.19
N ALA A 21 0.17 -18.76 3.25
CA ALA A 21 0.16 -17.84 4.38
C ALA A 21 0.38 -16.43 3.81
N ALA A 22 -0.66 -15.62 3.90
CA ALA A 22 -0.71 -14.36 3.21
C ALA A 22 0.21 -13.36 3.93
N SER A 23 1.38 -13.09 3.36
CA SER A 23 2.34 -12.14 3.93
C SER A 23 2.05 -10.74 3.44
N ALA A 24 2.39 -9.76 4.29
CA ALA A 24 2.43 -8.37 3.86
C ALA A 24 3.39 -8.22 2.67
N ARG A 25 2.99 -7.42 1.68
CA ARG A 25 3.83 -7.14 0.51
C ARG A 25 4.19 -5.67 0.50
N LEU A 26 5.47 -5.39 0.57
CA LEU A 26 6.01 -4.04 0.41
C LEU A 26 5.94 -3.66 -1.07
N GLY A 27 5.42 -2.47 -1.34
CA GLY A 27 5.29 -1.88 -2.66
C GLY A 27 6.22 -0.68 -2.82
N GLU A 28 5.72 0.32 -3.54
CA GLU A 28 6.39 1.60 -3.78
C GLU A 28 6.98 2.19 -2.50
N VAL A 29 8.17 2.80 -2.62
CA VAL A 29 8.94 3.42 -1.54
C VAL A 29 9.23 4.88 -1.89
N ALA A 30 9.17 5.75 -0.88
CA ALA A 30 9.55 7.15 -1.01
C ALA A 30 10.32 7.60 0.25
N ILE A 31 11.09 8.68 0.11
CA ILE A 31 11.85 9.29 1.20
C ILE A 31 11.44 10.75 1.30
N SER A 32 11.15 11.21 2.51
CA SER A 32 10.82 12.60 2.83
C SER A 32 11.29 12.91 4.26
N ASP A 33 12.00 14.02 4.45
CA ASP A 33 12.53 14.47 5.75
C ASP A 33 13.23 13.37 6.58
N ASP A 34 14.17 12.64 5.94
CA ASP A 34 14.92 11.50 6.48
C ASP A 34 14.08 10.28 6.93
N ALA A 35 12.76 10.33 6.75
CA ALA A 35 11.86 9.19 6.96
C ALA A 35 11.69 8.37 5.67
N VAL A 36 11.59 7.05 5.84
CA VAL A 36 11.33 6.10 4.75
C VAL A 36 9.85 5.72 4.79
N TRP A 37 9.20 5.79 3.64
CA TRP A 37 7.77 5.50 3.50
C TRP A 37 7.57 4.41 2.48
N TRP A 38 6.59 3.53 2.69
CA TRP A 38 6.22 2.52 1.70
C TRP A 38 4.73 2.24 1.69
N SER A 39 4.26 1.74 0.56
CA SER A 39 2.95 1.09 0.48
C SER A 39 3.07 -0.37 0.92
N GLU A 40 2.10 -0.85 1.70
CA GLU A 40 2.10 -2.22 2.20
C GLU A 40 0.73 -2.88 2.01
N LEU A 41 0.68 -3.91 1.16
CA LEU A 41 -0.50 -4.75 1.03
C LEU A 41 -0.66 -5.57 2.31
N ARG A 42 -1.83 -5.50 2.93
CA ARG A 42 -2.20 -6.24 4.15
C ARG A 42 -3.26 -7.29 3.81
N PRO A 43 -2.88 -8.55 3.49
CA PRO A 43 -3.87 -9.57 3.11
C PRO A 43 -4.87 -9.89 4.22
N HIS A 44 -4.45 -9.82 5.47
CA HIS A 44 -5.29 -10.08 6.64
C HIS A 44 -6.27 -8.93 6.96
N GLU A 45 -6.14 -7.79 6.28
CA GLU A 45 -6.99 -6.60 6.46
C GLU A 45 -7.77 -6.32 5.18
N ALA A 46 -8.50 -7.34 4.70
CA ALA A 46 -9.29 -7.30 3.46
C ALA A 46 -8.47 -6.91 2.20
N GLY A 47 -7.15 -7.16 2.21
CA GLY A 47 -6.26 -6.80 1.11
C GLY A 47 -6.13 -5.30 0.90
N ARG A 48 -6.30 -4.48 1.94
CA ARG A 48 -6.04 -3.04 1.85
C ARG A 48 -4.55 -2.77 1.64
N THR A 49 -4.25 -1.64 1.00
CA THR A 49 -2.88 -1.12 0.88
C THR A 49 -2.74 0.04 1.84
N GLN A 50 -1.89 -0.14 2.86
CA GLN A 50 -1.56 0.86 3.87
C GLN A 50 -0.37 1.70 3.39
N ILE A 51 -0.28 2.95 3.83
CA ILE A 51 0.96 3.74 3.76
C ILE A 51 1.62 3.66 5.12
N VAL A 52 2.88 3.27 5.15
CA VAL A 52 3.64 3.07 6.38
C VAL A 52 4.84 4.01 6.37
N ARG A 53 5.10 4.65 7.50
CA ARG A 53 6.24 5.54 7.73
C ARG A 53 7.19 4.89 8.72
N ARG A 54 8.48 4.88 8.39
CA ARG A 54 9.58 4.63 9.31
C ARG A 54 10.34 5.92 9.55
N SER A 55 10.32 6.40 10.78
CA SER A 55 11.03 7.61 11.17
C SER A 55 12.56 7.38 11.21
N PRO A 56 13.37 8.46 11.27
CA PRO A 56 14.82 8.35 11.41
C PRO A 56 15.28 7.58 12.66
N ASN A 57 14.48 7.59 13.75
CA ASN A 57 14.79 6.87 14.98
C ASN A 57 14.45 5.36 14.90
N GLY A 58 13.84 4.93 13.80
CA GLY A 58 13.47 3.53 13.54
C GLY A 58 12.04 3.15 13.92
N GLU A 59 11.26 4.08 14.49
CA GLU A 59 9.84 3.88 14.77
C GLU A 59 9.04 3.71 13.48
N VAL A 60 8.18 2.70 13.45
CA VAL A 60 7.32 2.35 12.30
C VAL A 60 5.87 2.60 12.68
N ALA A 61 5.15 3.36 11.86
CA ALA A 61 3.75 3.70 12.09
C ALA A 61 2.91 3.62 10.81
N ASP A 62 1.69 3.15 10.97
CA ASP A 62 0.62 3.17 9.97
C ASP A 62 0.08 4.60 9.82
N VAL A 63 -0.13 5.04 8.57
CA VAL A 63 -0.50 6.43 8.28
C VAL A 63 -1.98 6.58 7.94
N LEU A 64 -2.55 5.64 7.17
CA LEU A 64 -3.96 5.72 6.83
C LEU A 64 -4.83 5.14 7.95
N PRO A 65 -6.00 5.74 8.23
CA PRO A 65 -6.96 5.20 9.19
C PRO A 65 -7.45 3.78 8.82
N ASP A 66 -8.05 3.11 9.81
CA ASP A 66 -8.66 1.80 9.63
C ASP A 66 -9.68 1.80 8.48
N GLY A 67 -9.61 0.76 7.63
CA GLY A 67 -10.49 0.61 6.47
C GLY A 67 -10.12 1.46 5.25
N VAL A 68 -9.17 2.40 5.36
CA VAL A 68 -8.68 3.19 4.23
C VAL A 68 -7.58 2.42 3.48
N SER A 69 -7.61 2.52 2.15
CA SER A 69 -6.72 1.79 1.24
C SER A 69 -6.25 2.68 0.10
N ALA A 70 -4.93 2.84 -0.06
CA ALA A 70 -4.32 3.57 -1.17
C ALA A 70 -4.18 2.67 -2.42
N VAL A 71 -5.15 2.74 -3.34
CA VAL A 71 -5.16 1.92 -4.57
C VAL A 71 -5.74 2.72 -5.73
N SER A 72 -4.93 2.83 -6.79
CA SER A 72 -5.39 3.28 -8.09
C SER A 72 -5.92 2.12 -8.92
N MET A 73 -6.97 2.35 -9.70
CA MET A 73 -7.49 1.44 -10.74
C MET A 73 -7.15 1.94 -12.15
N VAL A 74 -6.17 2.83 -12.32
CA VAL A 74 -5.67 3.17 -13.66
C VAL A 74 -5.20 1.88 -14.35
N HIS A 75 -5.66 1.68 -15.58
CA HIS A 75 -5.48 0.46 -16.38
C HIS A 75 -5.98 -0.85 -15.73
N GLU A 76 -6.73 -0.81 -14.62
CA GLU A 76 -7.12 -1.99 -13.80
C GLU A 76 -5.94 -2.76 -13.18
N TYR A 77 -4.70 -2.36 -13.47
CA TYR A 77 -3.48 -2.92 -12.87
C TYR A 77 -3.06 -2.17 -11.60
N GLY A 78 -3.39 -0.89 -11.52
CA GLY A 78 -3.00 0.00 -10.42
C GLY A 78 -1.54 0.41 -10.45
N GLY A 79 -1.02 0.84 -9.29
CA GLY A 79 0.30 1.48 -9.16
C GLY A 79 0.22 3.01 -9.06
N GLY A 80 1.30 3.63 -8.57
CA GLY A 80 1.43 5.09 -8.46
C GLY A 80 0.29 5.75 -7.70
N ALA A 81 -0.15 5.12 -6.61
CA ALA A 81 -1.41 5.48 -5.93
C ALA A 81 -1.22 6.47 -4.79
N TRP A 82 0.00 6.93 -4.50
CA TRP A 82 0.28 7.84 -3.40
C TRP A 82 1.57 8.64 -3.62
N TRP A 83 1.66 9.78 -2.96
CA TRP A 83 2.73 10.77 -3.11
C TRP A 83 2.93 11.53 -1.80
N LEU A 84 4.10 12.17 -1.65
CA LEU A 84 4.48 12.92 -0.44
C LEU A 84 4.79 14.38 -0.75
N ALA A 85 4.35 15.27 0.13
CA ALA A 85 4.88 16.62 0.26
C ALA A 85 5.22 16.89 1.74
N GLY A 86 6.50 16.77 2.10
CA GLY A 86 6.91 16.73 3.51
C GLY A 86 6.29 15.52 4.21
N GLU A 87 5.48 15.76 5.25
CA GLU A 87 4.73 14.72 5.97
C GLU A 87 3.29 14.53 5.50
N THR A 88 2.82 15.34 4.55
CA THR A 88 1.48 15.18 3.97
C THR A 88 1.48 14.07 2.93
N VAL A 89 0.58 13.10 3.09
CA VAL A 89 0.35 12.03 2.12
C VAL A 89 -0.82 12.39 1.22
N PHE A 90 -0.61 12.33 -0.08
CA PHE A 90 -1.68 12.33 -1.07
C PHE A 90 -1.85 10.90 -1.58
N PHE A 91 -3.08 10.41 -1.71
CA PHE A 91 -3.31 9.04 -2.16
C PHE A 91 -4.63 8.89 -2.91
N VAL A 92 -4.73 7.87 -3.75
CA VAL A 92 -5.96 7.48 -4.41
C VAL A 92 -6.70 6.50 -3.51
N SER A 93 -7.88 6.89 -3.04
CA SER A 93 -8.69 6.00 -2.20
C SER A 93 -9.33 4.91 -3.05
N LYS A 94 -9.17 3.65 -2.64
CA LYS A 94 -9.82 2.50 -3.27
C LYS A 94 -11.35 2.67 -3.33
N ALA A 95 -11.93 3.36 -2.34
CA ALA A 95 -13.39 3.45 -2.17
C ALA A 95 -14.08 4.25 -3.28
N ASP A 96 -13.45 5.33 -3.76
CA ASP A 96 -14.08 6.28 -4.69
C ASP A 96 -13.17 6.75 -5.83
N GLN A 97 -11.92 6.28 -5.88
CA GLN A 97 -10.90 6.63 -6.87
C GLN A 97 -10.56 8.12 -6.92
N ARG A 98 -10.91 8.89 -5.88
CA ARG A 98 -10.53 10.29 -5.75
C ARG A 98 -9.15 10.40 -5.11
N ILE A 99 -8.52 11.56 -5.30
CA ILE A 99 -7.31 11.89 -4.57
C ILE A 99 -7.73 12.44 -3.21
N TRP A 100 -7.18 11.85 -2.16
CA TRP A 100 -7.33 12.24 -0.78
C TRP A 100 -6.00 12.76 -0.25
N ARG A 101 -6.07 13.75 0.63
CA ARG A 101 -4.95 14.34 1.35
C ARG A 101 -5.06 13.92 2.82
N MET A 102 -3.97 13.43 3.38
CA MET A 102 -3.81 13.07 4.78
C MET A 102 -2.68 13.91 5.37
N ASP A 103 -3.05 14.84 6.24
CA ASP A 103 -2.09 15.64 7.01
C ASP A 103 -1.85 14.99 8.39
N PRO A 104 -0.64 15.14 8.97
CA PRO A 104 -0.35 14.59 10.30
C PRO A 104 -1.33 15.10 11.37
N GLY A 105 -2.01 14.19 12.05
CA GLY A 105 -2.93 14.51 13.14
C GLY A 105 -4.35 14.94 12.70
N PHE A 106 -4.66 14.86 11.41
CA PHE A 106 -5.99 15.20 10.87
C PHE A 106 -6.63 14.02 10.15
N ASP A 107 -7.96 14.04 10.02
CA ASP A 107 -8.68 13.10 9.17
C ASP A 107 -8.41 13.38 7.68
N PRO A 108 -8.38 12.35 6.82
CA PRO A 108 -8.12 12.54 5.41
C PRO A 108 -9.27 13.29 4.74
N VAL A 109 -8.95 14.16 3.77
CA VAL A 109 -9.92 14.96 3.01
C VAL A 109 -9.76 14.75 1.51
N ALA A 110 -10.86 14.58 0.79
CA ALA A 110 -10.83 14.45 -0.66
C ALA A 110 -10.56 15.81 -1.33
N ILE A 111 -9.59 15.85 -2.24
CA ILE A 111 -9.15 17.08 -2.93
C ILE A 111 -9.54 17.14 -4.41
N THR A 112 -10.07 16.06 -4.97
CA THR A 112 -10.69 16.06 -6.31
C THR A 112 -12.21 15.99 -6.23
N PRO A 113 -12.95 16.50 -7.22
CA PRO A 113 -14.42 16.40 -7.24
C PRO A 113 -14.93 14.95 -7.24
N VAL A 114 -16.18 14.75 -6.81
CA VAL A 114 -16.88 13.48 -7.02
C VAL A 114 -17.13 13.31 -8.52
N PRO A 115 -16.72 12.19 -9.14
CA PRO A 115 -16.94 11.98 -10.57
C PRO A 115 -18.43 11.78 -10.87
N LEU A 116 -18.87 12.21 -12.06
CA LEU A 116 -20.27 12.03 -12.51
C LEU A 116 -20.67 10.56 -12.64
N THR A 117 -19.71 9.69 -12.90
CA THR A 117 -19.87 8.23 -12.94
C THR A 117 -18.92 7.63 -11.92
N PRO A 118 -19.38 6.67 -11.08
CA PRO A 118 -18.50 6.00 -10.13
C PRO A 118 -17.24 5.46 -10.81
N ASN A 119 -16.06 5.77 -10.26
CA ASN A 119 -14.75 5.39 -10.81
C ASN A 119 -14.48 5.87 -12.24
N GLY A 120 -15.22 6.88 -12.72
CA GLY A 120 -15.08 7.46 -14.07
C GLY A 120 -13.90 8.41 -14.23
N LEU A 121 -13.36 8.92 -13.12
CA LEU A 121 -12.07 9.60 -13.06
C LEU A 121 -11.13 8.73 -12.22
N ARG A 122 -9.92 8.49 -12.73
CA ARG A 122 -8.90 7.67 -12.08
C ARG A 122 -7.56 8.37 -12.20
N TYR A 123 -6.78 8.31 -11.14
CA TYR A 123 -5.51 9.01 -11.01
C TYR A 123 -4.40 8.03 -10.68
N ALA A 124 -3.20 8.29 -11.19
CA ALA A 124 -1.98 7.57 -10.86
C ALA A 124 -0.79 8.47 -11.22
N ASP A 125 0.41 8.15 -10.73
CA ASP A 125 1.68 8.76 -11.13
C ASP A 125 1.72 10.30 -11.10
N ALA A 126 1.05 10.92 -10.12
CA ALA A 126 1.18 12.36 -9.90
C ALA A 126 2.64 12.73 -9.56
N THR A 127 3.00 13.97 -9.86
CA THR A 127 4.33 14.51 -9.57
C THR A 127 4.16 15.73 -8.68
N MET A 128 4.81 15.73 -7.52
CA MET A 128 4.87 16.89 -6.64
C MET A 128 5.89 17.88 -7.20
N THR A 129 5.47 19.13 -7.38
CA THR A 129 6.33 20.21 -7.87
C THR A 129 6.56 21.25 -6.76
N PRO A 130 7.73 21.92 -6.73
CA PRO A 130 7.98 23.07 -5.87
C PRO A 130 7.02 24.25 -6.10
#